data_AF-A0A167YYW5-F1
#
_entry.id   AF-A0A167YYW5-F1
#
_cell.length_a   1.000
_cell.length_b   1.000
_cell.length_c   1.000
_cell.angle_alpha   90.00
_cell.angle_beta   90.00
_cell.angle_gamma   90.00
#
_symmetry.space_group_name_H-M   'P 1'
#
loop_
_entity.id
_entity.type
_entity.pdbx_description
1 polymer ?
#
loop_
_entity_poly.entity_id
_entity_poly.type
_entity_poly.pdbx_seq_one_letter_code
_entity_poly.pdbx_strand_id
1 'polypeptide(L)'
;MAVIRRELTDQVSHIRALEATNRDQLTELRHLRQTHKAVAIVEEEKRALERKLLSAQQLEQELAEERLQRQRLETEHRAWAAYLQPADGHDSQGPQEFDSPAAVAKALMEERYRTAALTEKVGALESEMAQRNADLRSLAADKSEAIAELTRLKATATAAGDDVAAVSGDAAGVFNNAAGDKSRARLERQRALAVREVTYLRAQLKAFDTEDSTFHPEQFDQQKTDRIQELEALVDQYRAEAAQLHSDLSTQEAAAAAASASAAPTPRAGTKRARRSDDDDDDEDEDSGQSARKTRGDGAGRGARTAGRGAAGGERACAGVAVKPDGGPRGRQAGDAGGAAAGERRAAGAHPGGGGTQGPGSGPGATKLRHRPAVGVGGGAARGGGGAAGDGHKTARRLKEVWAAKSAEFKEAVESTLGWHVAFIPNGKMRVESVYHASQTDAHEASIVFDGERGTMKVGGGPRSAFAQRIDDQIRFWVREKGCIPGFLAALTLEFYEEQARNGSSGGGGKPPEDER
;
A
#
# COMPACT_ATOMS: atom_id res chain seq x y z
N MET A 1 99.57 -3.75 85.93
CA MET A 1 100.16 -3.22 84.67
C MET A 1 100.39 -4.27 83.60
N ALA A 2 101.15 -5.36 83.82
CA ALA A 2 101.45 -6.31 82.73
C ALA A 2 100.23 -7.10 82.22
N VAL A 3 99.34 -7.55 83.12
CA VAL A 3 98.11 -8.29 82.78
C VAL A 3 97.15 -7.45 81.93
N ILE A 4 96.81 -6.24 82.41
CA ILE A 4 95.98 -5.25 81.70
C ILE A 4 96.48 -4.99 80.27
N ARG A 5 97.79 -4.98 80.02
CA ARG A 5 98.35 -4.81 78.67
C ARG A 5 98.07 -6.01 77.77
N ARG A 6 98.08 -7.24 78.30
CA ARG A 6 97.74 -8.46 77.53
C ARG A 6 96.25 -8.48 77.19
N GLU A 7 95.39 -8.25 78.18
CA GLU A 7 93.94 -8.18 77.98
C GLU A 7 93.56 -7.09 76.96
N LEU A 8 94.24 -5.93 77.00
CA LEU A 8 94.05 -4.89 75.99
C LEU A 8 94.56 -5.30 74.60
N THR A 9 95.70 -6.00 74.47
CA THR A 9 96.14 -6.50 73.15
C THR A 9 95.20 -7.57 72.60
N ASP A 10 94.68 -8.44 73.46
CA ASP A 10 93.73 -9.49 73.08
C ASP A 10 92.41 -8.86 72.62
N GLN A 11 91.87 -7.91 73.38
CA GLN A 11 90.70 -7.11 72.98
C GLN A 11 90.92 -6.35 71.67
N VAL A 12 92.08 -5.69 71.48
CA VAL A 12 92.40 -4.99 70.21
C VAL A 12 92.51 -5.98 69.05
N SER A 13 93.05 -7.18 69.26
CA SER A 13 93.09 -8.22 68.23
C SER A 13 91.68 -8.74 67.87
N HIS A 14 90.82 -8.91 68.88
CA HIS A 14 89.44 -9.34 68.69
C HIS A 14 88.61 -8.27 67.98
N ILE A 15 88.76 -7.00 68.35
CA ILE A 15 88.15 -5.86 67.65
C ILE A 15 88.61 -5.83 66.18
N ARG A 16 89.91 -5.98 65.90
CA ARG A 16 90.41 -6.06 64.51
C ARG A 16 89.84 -7.24 63.73
N ALA A 17 89.64 -8.39 64.37
CA ALA A 17 89.00 -9.55 63.75
C ALA A 17 87.51 -9.30 63.46
N LEU A 18 86.77 -8.69 64.40
CA LEU A 18 85.38 -8.27 64.20
C LEU A 18 85.24 -7.19 63.12
N GLU A 19 86.19 -6.24 63.04
CA GLU A 19 86.21 -5.26 61.97
C GLU A 19 86.52 -5.90 60.61
N ALA A 20 87.37 -6.94 60.56
CA ALA A 20 87.65 -7.68 59.33
C ALA A 20 86.39 -8.41 58.85
N THR A 21 85.75 -9.21 59.73
CA THR A 21 84.50 -9.91 59.36
C THR A 21 83.37 -8.94 59.03
N ASN A 22 83.29 -7.76 59.67
CA ASN A 22 82.34 -6.72 59.30
C ASN A 22 82.63 -6.13 57.91
N ARG A 23 83.91 -5.88 57.56
CA ARG A 23 84.29 -5.46 56.21
C ARG A 23 83.93 -6.49 55.15
N ASP A 24 84.14 -7.77 55.44
CA ASP A 24 83.79 -8.89 54.55
C ASP A 24 82.27 -9.02 54.39
N GLN A 25 81.51 -9.01 55.49
CA GLN A 25 80.04 -8.95 55.44
C GLN A 25 79.53 -7.72 54.65
N LEU A 26 80.21 -6.57 54.75
CA LEU A 26 79.89 -5.39 53.96
C LEU A 26 80.26 -5.53 52.47
N THR A 27 81.23 -6.35 52.06
CA THR A 27 81.47 -6.66 50.64
C THR A 27 80.42 -7.64 50.13
N GLU A 28 80.10 -8.70 50.88
CA GLU A 28 79.04 -9.66 50.57
C GLU A 28 77.67 -8.98 50.43
N LEU A 29 77.28 -8.14 51.40
CA LEU A 29 76.03 -7.38 51.33
C LEU A 29 76.00 -6.42 50.14
N ARG A 30 77.14 -5.84 49.73
CA ARG A 30 77.21 -5.03 48.49
C ARG A 30 77.04 -5.89 47.25
N HIS A 31 77.67 -7.06 47.19
CA HIS A 31 77.53 -8.00 46.09
C HIS A 31 76.10 -8.55 45.97
N LEU A 32 75.50 -9.03 47.07
CA LEU A 32 74.11 -9.50 47.12
C LEU A 32 73.10 -8.41 46.73
N ARG A 33 73.34 -7.15 47.11
CA ARG A 33 72.52 -6.00 46.65
C ARG A 33 72.68 -5.72 45.15
N GLN A 34 73.83 -6.02 44.56
CA GLN A 34 74.03 -5.90 43.10
C GLN A 34 73.36 -7.05 42.36
N THR A 35 73.53 -8.29 42.82
CA THR A 35 72.88 -9.46 42.18
C THR A 35 71.36 -9.40 42.30
N HIS A 36 70.81 -8.99 43.45
CA HIS A 36 69.36 -8.78 43.59
C HIS A 36 68.82 -7.72 42.63
N LYS A 37 69.57 -6.65 42.35
CA LYS A 37 69.16 -5.65 41.33
C LYS A 37 69.13 -6.26 39.93
N ALA A 38 70.14 -7.06 39.57
CA ALA A 38 70.17 -7.75 38.29
C ALA A 38 69.02 -8.77 38.16
N VAL A 39 68.73 -9.55 39.21
CA VAL A 39 67.59 -10.48 39.25
C VAL A 39 66.27 -9.73 39.10
N ALA A 40 66.07 -8.61 39.80
CA ALA A 40 64.85 -7.81 39.66
C ALA A 40 64.61 -7.32 38.22
N ILE A 41 65.66 -6.85 37.53
CA ILE A 41 65.59 -6.45 36.11
C ILE A 41 65.20 -7.66 35.24
N VAL A 42 65.84 -8.82 35.43
CA VAL A 42 65.52 -10.04 34.67
C VAL A 42 64.09 -10.53 34.95
N GLU A 43 63.58 -10.38 36.17
CA GLU A 43 62.19 -10.70 36.46
C GLU A 43 61.20 -9.70 35.83
N GLU A 44 61.53 -8.41 35.77
CA GLU A 44 60.73 -7.40 35.07
C GLU A 44 60.71 -7.65 33.55
N GLU A 45 61.85 -8.00 32.96
CA GLU A 45 61.97 -8.44 31.57
C GLU A 45 61.17 -9.71 31.31
N LYS A 46 61.26 -10.71 32.21
CA LYS A 46 60.43 -11.92 32.16
C LYS A 46 58.94 -11.57 32.18
N ARG A 47 58.48 -10.74 33.14
CA ARG A 47 57.08 -10.28 33.21
C ARG A 47 56.66 -9.45 31.98
N ALA A 48 57.59 -8.78 31.31
CA ALA A 48 57.33 -8.09 30.04
C ALA A 48 57.22 -9.06 28.86
N LEU A 49 58.06 -10.11 28.81
CA LEU A 49 58.00 -11.17 27.81
C LEU A 49 56.76 -12.06 27.98
N GLU A 50 56.38 -12.40 29.21
CA GLU A 50 55.14 -13.13 29.52
C GLU A 50 53.90 -12.35 29.05
N ARG A 51 53.84 -11.03 29.30
CA ARG A 51 52.76 -10.18 28.75
C ARG A 51 52.74 -10.14 27.23
N LYS A 52 53.92 -10.06 26.58
CA LYS A 52 54.02 -10.13 25.11
C LYS A 52 53.56 -11.49 24.56
N LEU A 53 53.93 -12.59 25.22
CA LEU A 53 53.51 -13.94 24.85
C LEU A 53 51.99 -14.10 24.95
N LEU A 54 51.37 -13.61 26.04
CA LEU A 54 49.91 -13.60 26.18
C LEU A 54 49.23 -12.79 25.07
N SER A 55 49.77 -11.61 24.72
CA SER A 55 49.22 -10.82 23.59
C SER A 55 49.40 -11.50 22.23
N ALA A 56 50.50 -12.25 22.03
CA ALA A 56 50.70 -13.03 20.82
C ALA A 56 49.71 -14.20 20.73
N GLN A 57 49.45 -14.89 21.86
CA GLN A 57 48.47 -15.96 21.95
C GLN A 57 47.03 -15.48 21.70
N GLN A 58 46.69 -14.26 22.12
CA GLN A 58 45.41 -13.61 21.79
C GLN A 58 45.29 -13.37 20.28
N LEU A 59 46.32 -12.81 19.63
CA LEU A 59 46.35 -12.63 18.18
C LEU A 59 46.31 -13.96 17.41
N GLU A 60 46.90 -15.03 17.95
CA GLU A 60 46.80 -16.38 17.36
C GLU A 60 45.39 -16.97 17.44
N GLN A 61 44.63 -16.66 18.50
CA GLN A 61 43.22 -17.03 18.64
C GLN A 61 42.35 -16.26 17.64
N GLU A 62 42.46 -14.93 17.58
CA GLU A 62 41.77 -14.08 16.59
C GLU A 62 42.07 -14.56 15.15
N LEU A 63 43.33 -14.85 14.85
CA LEU A 63 43.75 -15.37 13.55
C LEU A 63 43.18 -16.76 13.24
N ALA A 64 42.95 -17.61 14.25
CA ALA A 64 42.29 -18.90 14.08
C ALA A 64 40.78 -18.75 13.82
N GLU A 65 40.11 -17.83 14.52
CA GLU A 65 38.70 -17.49 14.31
C GLU A 65 38.48 -16.91 12.90
N GLU A 66 39.30 -15.97 12.46
CA GLU A 66 39.26 -15.39 11.11
C GLU A 66 39.54 -16.43 10.01
N ARG A 67 40.43 -17.39 10.26
CA ARG A 67 40.66 -18.53 9.35
C ARG A 67 39.41 -19.42 9.24
N LEU A 68 38.72 -19.68 10.34
CA LEU A 68 37.48 -20.47 10.35
C LEU A 68 36.34 -19.72 9.64
N GLN A 69 36.19 -18.42 9.87
CA GLN A 69 35.23 -17.56 9.16
C GLN A 69 35.49 -17.59 7.64
N ARG A 70 36.76 -17.43 7.22
CA ARG A 70 37.13 -17.50 5.80
C ARG A 70 36.81 -18.87 5.19
N GLN A 71 37.14 -19.97 5.88
CA GLN A 71 36.79 -21.31 5.41
C GLN A 71 35.28 -21.49 5.24
N ARG A 72 34.48 -20.99 6.19
CA ARG A 72 33.02 -21.02 6.09
C ARG A 72 32.53 -20.23 4.86
N LEU A 73 32.97 -19.00 4.69
CA LEU A 73 32.62 -18.17 3.53
C LEU A 73 33.07 -18.81 2.21
N GLU A 74 34.23 -19.47 2.17
CA GLU A 74 34.67 -20.25 1.00
C GLU A 74 33.78 -21.47 0.73
N THR A 75 33.31 -22.19 1.76
CA THR A 75 32.36 -23.30 1.58
C THR A 75 31.01 -22.82 1.10
N GLU A 76 30.50 -21.71 1.64
CA GLU A 76 29.27 -21.07 1.19
C GLU A 76 29.42 -20.57 -0.25
N HIS A 77 30.52 -19.90 -0.59
CA HIS A 77 30.84 -19.47 -1.96
C HIS A 77 30.93 -20.66 -2.94
N ARG A 78 31.58 -21.77 -2.56
CA ARG A 78 31.64 -22.98 -3.40
C ARG A 78 30.26 -23.62 -3.57
N ALA A 79 29.42 -23.63 -2.54
CA ALA A 79 28.04 -24.12 -2.64
C ALA A 79 27.18 -23.25 -3.58
N TRP A 80 27.29 -21.91 -3.47
CA TRP A 80 26.62 -20.98 -4.39
C TRP A 80 27.16 -21.07 -5.82
N ALA A 81 28.48 -21.20 -5.99
CA ALA A 81 29.10 -21.38 -7.29
C ALA A 81 28.66 -22.69 -7.96
N ALA A 82 28.52 -23.79 -7.21
CA ALA A 82 27.98 -25.05 -7.72
C ALA A 82 26.47 -24.97 -8.03
N TYR A 83 25.71 -24.14 -7.32
CA TYR A 83 24.28 -23.91 -7.60
C TYR A 83 24.04 -23.03 -8.83
N LEU A 84 24.93 -22.04 -9.07
CA LEU A 84 24.87 -21.12 -10.21
C LEU A 84 25.66 -21.58 -11.43
N GLN A 85 26.47 -22.64 -11.30
CA GLN A 85 27.10 -23.31 -12.43
C GLN A 85 26.00 -23.86 -13.34
N PRO A 86 26.05 -23.59 -14.66
CA PRO A 86 25.22 -24.29 -15.62
C PRO A 86 25.42 -25.79 -15.45
N ALA A 87 24.33 -26.56 -15.54
CA ALA A 87 24.44 -28.01 -15.62
C ALA A 87 25.02 -28.38 -17.00
N ASP A 88 26.36 -28.42 -17.08
CA ASP A 88 27.10 -28.77 -18.29
C ASP A 88 26.63 -30.12 -18.85
N GLY A 89 25.82 -30.07 -19.92
CA GLY A 89 25.17 -31.27 -20.49
C GLY A 89 23.75 -31.09 -21.03
N HIS A 90 23.17 -29.88 -20.98
CA HIS A 90 21.96 -29.58 -21.75
C HIS A 90 22.12 -28.31 -22.59
N ASP A 91 22.02 -28.48 -23.92
CA ASP A 91 21.82 -27.42 -24.92
C ASP A 91 20.41 -26.82 -24.82
N SER A 92 19.99 -26.47 -23.60
CA SER A 92 18.78 -25.70 -23.35
C SER A 92 19.04 -24.27 -23.78
N GLN A 93 18.38 -23.83 -24.86
CA GLN A 93 18.45 -22.45 -25.36
C GLN A 93 17.77 -21.48 -24.41
N GLY A 94 18.45 -21.16 -23.31
CA GLY A 94 18.11 -20.10 -22.36
C GLY A 94 19.38 -19.35 -21.97
N PRO A 95 19.35 -18.01 -21.87
CA PRO A 95 20.43 -17.30 -21.21
C PRO A 95 20.54 -17.81 -19.76
N GLN A 96 21.76 -17.94 -19.26
CA GLN A 96 22.07 -18.31 -17.88
C GLN A 96 21.22 -17.45 -16.93
N GLU A 97 20.19 -18.05 -16.31
CA GLU A 97 19.05 -17.26 -15.79
C GLU A 97 19.47 -16.28 -14.69
N PHE A 98 20.53 -16.61 -13.93
CA PHE A 98 21.07 -15.77 -12.87
C PHE A 98 22.61 -15.85 -12.76
N ASP A 99 23.31 -14.77 -13.10
CA ASP A 99 24.78 -14.68 -12.97
C ASP A 99 25.27 -14.36 -11.53
N SER A 100 24.35 -14.10 -10.59
CA SER A 100 24.69 -13.66 -9.23
C SER A 100 23.61 -14.04 -8.22
N PRO A 101 23.97 -14.40 -6.97
CA PRO A 101 23.00 -14.59 -5.88
C PRO A 101 22.12 -13.34 -5.65
N ALA A 102 22.66 -12.14 -5.90
CA ALA A 102 21.91 -10.89 -5.83
C ALA A 102 20.86 -10.75 -6.95
N ALA A 103 21.07 -11.38 -8.11
CA ALA A 103 20.08 -11.43 -9.19
C ALA A 103 18.93 -12.38 -8.83
N VAL A 104 19.24 -13.58 -8.29
CA VAL A 104 18.23 -14.51 -7.76
C VAL A 104 17.37 -13.84 -6.69
N ALA A 105 17.99 -13.12 -5.74
CA ALA A 105 17.28 -12.41 -4.69
C ALA A 105 16.36 -11.30 -5.23
N LYS A 106 16.82 -10.54 -6.24
CA LYS A 106 16.00 -9.52 -6.91
C LYS A 106 14.81 -10.14 -7.63
N ALA A 107 15.03 -11.19 -8.43
CA ALA A 107 13.96 -11.88 -9.14
C ALA A 107 12.92 -12.48 -8.17
N LEU A 108 13.35 -13.09 -7.06
CA LEU A 108 12.44 -13.57 -6.01
C LEU A 108 11.61 -12.44 -5.39
N MET A 109 12.19 -11.25 -5.19
CA MET A 109 11.47 -10.08 -4.67
C MET A 109 10.49 -9.50 -5.70
N GLU A 110 10.86 -9.49 -6.99
CA GLU A 110 9.94 -9.12 -8.07
C GLU A 110 8.78 -10.11 -8.19
N GLU A 111 9.03 -11.42 -8.11
CA GLU A 111 7.97 -12.44 -8.13
C GLU A 111 7.05 -12.36 -6.91
N ARG A 112 7.60 -12.07 -5.73
CA ARG A 112 6.79 -11.78 -4.53
C ARG A 112 5.93 -10.53 -4.72
N TYR A 113 6.46 -9.49 -5.35
CA TYR A 113 5.70 -8.27 -5.66
C TYR A 113 4.61 -8.53 -6.73
N ARG A 114 4.93 -9.26 -7.80
CA ARG A 114 3.97 -9.69 -8.84
C ARG A 114 2.85 -10.53 -8.23
N THR A 115 3.20 -11.50 -7.38
CA THR A 115 2.23 -12.34 -6.66
C THR A 115 1.32 -11.50 -5.77
N ALA A 116 1.88 -10.59 -4.97
CA ALA A 116 1.11 -9.69 -4.11
C ALA A 116 0.14 -8.81 -4.93
N ALA A 117 0.62 -8.18 -6.00
CA ALA A 117 -0.19 -7.36 -6.89
C ALA A 117 -1.28 -8.16 -7.63
N LEU A 118 -1.04 -9.43 -7.96
CA LEU A 118 -2.06 -10.32 -8.50
C LEU A 118 -3.11 -10.69 -7.44
N THR A 119 -2.71 -10.99 -6.20
CA THR A 119 -3.66 -11.28 -5.11
C THR A 119 -4.52 -10.07 -4.75
N GLU A 120 -3.98 -8.85 -4.83
CA GLU A 120 -4.75 -7.62 -4.64
C GLU A 120 -5.80 -7.44 -5.75
N LYS A 121 -5.42 -7.66 -7.02
CA LYS A 121 -6.34 -7.63 -8.16
C LYS A 121 -7.44 -8.68 -8.06
N VAL A 122 -7.11 -9.90 -7.61
CA VAL A 122 -8.10 -10.96 -7.37
C VAL A 122 -9.08 -10.53 -6.27
N GLY A 123 -8.60 -10.02 -5.13
CA GLY A 123 -9.49 -9.53 -4.06
C GLY A 123 -10.37 -8.34 -4.49
N ALA A 124 -9.86 -7.45 -5.35
CA ALA A 124 -10.65 -6.37 -5.93
C ALA A 124 -11.79 -6.92 -6.82
N LEU A 125 -11.47 -7.82 -7.76
CA LEU A 125 -12.45 -8.47 -8.64
C LEU A 125 -13.47 -9.32 -7.87
N GLU A 126 -13.04 -10.04 -6.83
CA GLU A 126 -13.93 -10.78 -5.93
C GLU A 126 -14.92 -9.86 -5.22
N SER A 127 -14.50 -8.67 -4.78
CA SER A 127 -15.40 -7.70 -4.15
C SER A 127 -16.38 -7.06 -5.14
N GLU A 128 -15.94 -6.75 -6.37
CA GLU A 128 -16.79 -6.26 -7.46
C GLU A 128 -17.83 -7.31 -7.89
N MET A 129 -17.42 -8.58 -7.98
CA MET A 129 -18.32 -9.71 -8.26
C MET A 129 -19.29 -9.95 -7.10
N ALA A 130 -18.86 -9.81 -5.84
CA ALA A 130 -19.74 -9.90 -4.68
C ALA A 130 -20.80 -8.78 -4.67
N GLN A 131 -20.44 -7.56 -5.07
CA GLN A 131 -21.38 -6.46 -5.25
C GLN A 131 -22.38 -6.75 -6.38
N ARG A 132 -21.92 -7.10 -7.59
CA ARG A 132 -22.80 -7.47 -8.71
C ARG A 132 -23.75 -8.63 -8.34
N ASN A 133 -23.28 -9.61 -7.58
CA ASN A 133 -24.11 -10.70 -7.08
C ASN A 133 -25.09 -10.28 -5.97
N ALA A 134 -24.85 -9.18 -5.25
CA ALA A 134 -25.84 -8.59 -4.35
C ALA A 134 -26.92 -7.84 -5.14
N ASP A 135 -26.51 -7.03 -6.12
CA ASP A 135 -27.43 -6.29 -7.00
C ASP A 135 -28.32 -7.25 -7.81
N LEU A 136 -27.75 -8.32 -8.39
CA LEU A 136 -28.52 -9.36 -9.08
C LEU A 136 -29.53 -10.06 -8.15
N ARG A 137 -29.24 -10.18 -6.85
CA ARG A 137 -30.17 -10.75 -5.86
C ARG A 137 -31.28 -9.77 -5.48
N SER A 138 -31.01 -8.47 -5.37
CA SER A 138 -32.08 -7.48 -5.14
C SER A 138 -32.97 -7.37 -6.39
N LEU A 139 -32.40 -7.22 -7.59
CA LEU A 139 -33.20 -7.20 -8.82
C LEU A 139 -34.02 -8.49 -9.03
N ALA A 140 -33.50 -9.65 -8.61
CA ALA A 140 -34.28 -10.89 -8.63
C ALA A 140 -35.42 -10.91 -7.60
N ALA A 141 -35.19 -10.34 -6.40
CA ALA A 141 -36.24 -10.16 -5.40
C ALA A 141 -37.32 -9.20 -5.88
N ASP A 142 -36.94 -7.99 -6.32
CA ASP A 142 -37.83 -6.96 -6.88
C ASP A 142 -38.66 -7.50 -8.04
N LYS A 143 -38.04 -8.29 -8.94
CA LYS A 143 -38.74 -8.96 -10.05
C LYS A 143 -39.75 -9.99 -9.55
N SER A 144 -39.41 -10.77 -8.52
CA SER A 144 -40.34 -11.74 -7.94
C SER A 144 -41.50 -11.09 -7.18
N GLU A 145 -41.25 -9.96 -6.52
CA GLU A 145 -42.27 -9.13 -5.88
C GLU A 145 -43.21 -8.50 -6.92
N ALA A 146 -42.67 -7.91 -7.99
CA ALA A 146 -43.48 -7.38 -9.09
C ALA A 146 -44.33 -8.46 -9.78
N ILE A 147 -43.83 -9.71 -9.90
CA ILE A 147 -44.62 -10.85 -10.39
C ILE A 147 -45.73 -11.23 -9.39
N ALA A 148 -45.45 -11.20 -8.09
CA ALA A 148 -46.46 -11.42 -7.05
C ALA A 148 -47.54 -10.31 -7.03
N GLU A 149 -47.16 -9.04 -7.26
CA GLU A 149 -48.11 -7.93 -7.40
C GLU A 149 -48.95 -8.04 -8.67
N LEU A 150 -48.34 -8.37 -9.81
CA LEU A 150 -49.07 -8.57 -11.06
C LEU A 150 -50.06 -9.75 -10.97
N THR A 151 -49.67 -10.86 -10.34
CA THR A 151 -50.58 -11.98 -10.10
C THR A 151 -51.69 -11.62 -9.11
N ARG A 152 -51.39 -10.85 -8.06
CA ARG A 152 -52.40 -10.32 -7.13
C ARG A 152 -53.38 -9.37 -7.81
N LEU A 153 -52.89 -8.41 -8.61
CA LEU A 153 -53.70 -7.45 -9.37
C LEU A 153 -54.59 -8.17 -10.39
N LYS A 154 -54.04 -9.19 -11.09
CA LYS A 154 -54.81 -10.05 -11.98
C LYS A 154 -55.88 -10.84 -11.22
N ALA A 155 -55.57 -11.38 -10.04
CA ALA A 155 -56.54 -12.07 -9.19
C ALA A 155 -57.65 -11.12 -8.67
N THR A 156 -57.34 -9.88 -8.31
CA THR A 156 -58.35 -8.88 -7.96
C THR A 156 -59.17 -8.41 -9.16
N ALA A 157 -58.58 -8.34 -10.35
CA ALA A 157 -59.32 -8.04 -11.58
C ALA A 157 -60.29 -9.17 -11.96
N THR A 158 -59.92 -10.44 -11.72
CA THR A 158 -60.86 -11.57 -11.85
C THR A 158 -61.91 -11.61 -10.73
N ALA A 159 -61.58 -11.17 -9.52
CA ALA A 159 -62.53 -11.12 -8.40
C ALA A 159 -63.54 -9.94 -8.49
N ALA A 160 -63.18 -8.86 -9.18
CA ALA A 160 -64.08 -7.78 -9.55
C ALA A 160 -64.82 -8.04 -10.89
N GLY A 161 -64.65 -9.24 -11.47
CA GLY A 161 -64.94 -9.55 -12.86
C GLY A 161 -65.97 -10.65 -13.08
N ASP A 162 -67.09 -10.62 -12.37
CA ASP A 162 -68.31 -11.37 -12.77
C ASP A 162 -69.44 -10.44 -13.31
N ASP A 163 -69.33 -9.11 -13.10
CA ASP A 163 -70.29 -8.10 -13.60
C ASP A 163 -69.73 -7.19 -14.73
N VAL A 164 -68.44 -7.27 -15.08
CA VAL A 164 -67.80 -6.37 -16.08
C VAL A 164 -66.98 -7.14 -17.13
N ALA A 165 -67.52 -8.23 -17.67
CA ALA A 165 -66.91 -8.95 -18.79
C ALA A 165 -66.94 -8.18 -20.13
N ALA A 166 -67.53 -6.98 -20.17
CA ALA A 166 -67.77 -6.19 -21.39
C ALA A 166 -66.88 -4.94 -21.59
N VAL A 167 -66.10 -4.52 -20.59
CA VAL A 167 -65.22 -3.33 -20.66
C VAL A 167 -63.78 -3.71 -20.30
N SER A 168 -63.08 -4.29 -21.29
CA SER A 168 -61.64 -4.54 -21.21
C SER A 168 -60.87 -4.21 -22.51
N GLY A 169 -61.55 -3.64 -23.51
CA GLY A 169 -60.88 -2.93 -24.60
C GLY A 169 -60.23 -1.61 -24.15
N ASP A 170 -60.77 -0.97 -23.10
CA ASP A 170 -60.34 0.36 -22.65
C ASP A 170 -59.07 0.37 -21.77
N ALA A 171 -58.61 -0.79 -21.28
CA ALA A 171 -57.41 -0.86 -20.45
C ALA A 171 -56.12 -0.39 -21.18
N ALA A 172 -56.09 -0.54 -22.51
CA ALA A 172 -55.01 -0.01 -23.35
C ALA A 172 -55.05 1.53 -23.52
N GLY A 173 -56.21 2.16 -23.29
CA GLY A 173 -56.39 3.61 -23.41
C GLY A 173 -55.73 4.38 -22.26
N VAL A 174 -55.77 3.85 -21.03
CA VAL A 174 -55.31 4.56 -19.82
C VAL A 174 -53.79 4.80 -19.83
N PHE A 175 -53.00 3.82 -20.28
CA PHE A 175 -51.54 3.98 -20.39
C PHE A 175 -51.13 4.98 -21.49
N ASN A 176 -51.86 4.98 -22.62
CA ASN A 176 -51.65 5.94 -23.71
C ASN A 176 -52.07 7.36 -23.30
N ASN A 177 -53.13 7.52 -22.51
CA ASN A 177 -53.54 8.82 -21.96
C ASN A 177 -52.47 9.41 -21.03
N ALA A 178 -51.85 8.64 -20.14
CA ALA A 178 -50.78 9.15 -19.27
C ALA A 178 -49.52 9.62 -20.04
N ALA A 179 -49.24 9.04 -21.21
CA ALA A 179 -48.22 9.54 -22.14
C ALA A 179 -48.70 10.80 -22.89
N GLY A 180 -49.97 10.82 -23.30
CA GLY A 180 -50.66 11.96 -23.89
C GLY A 180 -50.71 13.19 -22.97
N ASP A 181 -50.91 13.01 -21.67
CA ASP A 181 -50.98 14.12 -20.71
C ASP A 181 -49.58 14.69 -20.42
N LYS A 182 -48.53 13.85 -20.45
CA LYS A 182 -47.14 14.31 -20.39
C LYS A 182 -46.69 15.01 -21.68
N SER A 183 -47.15 14.58 -22.86
CA SER A 183 -46.84 15.28 -24.12
C SER A 183 -47.64 16.59 -24.23
N ARG A 184 -48.93 16.60 -23.87
CA ARG A 184 -49.75 17.81 -23.71
C ARG A 184 -49.12 18.80 -22.73
N ALA A 185 -48.72 18.38 -21.53
CA ALA A 185 -48.08 19.27 -20.57
C ALA A 185 -46.73 19.85 -21.04
N ARG A 186 -46.00 19.17 -21.94
CA ARG A 186 -44.80 19.73 -22.60
C ARG A 186 -45.18 20.76 -23.67
N LEU A 187 -46.17 20.45 -24.51
CA LEU A 187 -46.69 21.37 -25.53
C LEU A 187 -47.33 22.62 -24.90
N GLU A 188 -48.04 22.48 -23.78
CA GLU A 188 -48.61 23.59 -23.00
C GLU A 188 -47.52 24.54 -22.47
N ARG A 189 -46.41 23.99 -21.96
CA ARG A 189 -45.25 24.78 -21.52
C ARG A 189 -44.55 25.46 -22.70
N GLN A 190 -44.38 24.77 -23.83
CA GLN A 190 -43.82 25.37 -25.04
C GLN A 190 -44.70 26.49 -25.58
N ARG A 191 -46.02 26.30 -25.60
CA ARG A 191 -47.03 27.33 -25.93
C ARG A 191 -46.93 28.51 -24.97
N ALA A 192 -46.86 28.29 -23.67
CA ALA A 192 -46.74 29.36 -22.68
C ALA A 192 -45.42 30.15 -22.80
N LEU A 193 -44.31 29.47 -23.14
CA LEU A 193 -43.02 30.13 -23.42
C LEU A 193 -43.07 30.95 -24.71
N ALA A 194 -43.60 30.38 -25.81
CA ALA A 194 -43.77 31.08 -27.08
C ALA A 194 -44.73 32.28 -26.97
N VAL A 195 -45.81 32.16 -26.19
CA VAL A 195 -46.71 33.30 -25.89
C VAL A 195 -45.97 34.38 -25.11
N ARG A 196 -45.14 34.02 -24.12
CA ARG A 196 -44.31 35.00 -23.38
C ARG A 196 -43.29 35.68 -24.28
N GLU A 197 -42.64 34.93 -25.17
CA GLU A 197 -41.72 35.47 -26.18
C GLU A 197 -42.43 36.42 -27.14
N VAL A 198 -43.60 36.06 -27.66
CA VAL A 198 -44.43 36.95 -28.49
C VAL A 198 -44.85 38.22 -27.74
N THR A 199 -45.23 38.13 -26.45
CA THR A 199 -45.52 39.34 -25.65
C THR A 199 -44.27 40.19 -25.39
N TYR A 200 -43.09 39.57 -25.27
CA TYR A 200 -41.83 40.26 -25.07
C TYR A 200 -41.37 40.97 -26.36
N LEU A 201 -41.43 40.30 -27.51
CA LEU A 201 -41.14 40.87 -28.82
C LEU A 201 -42.13 41.99 -29.19
N ARG A 202 -43.42 41.85 -28.86
CA ARG A 202 -44.41 42.94 -28.98
C ARG A 202 -44.08 44.13 -28.09
N ALA A 203 -43.62 43.89 -26.85
CA ALA A 203 -43.19 44.96 -25.96
C ALA A 203 -41.91 45.64 -26.44
N GLN A 204 -40.98 44.91 -27.05
CA GLN A 204 -39.79 45.47 -27.69
C GLN A 204 -40.14 46.31 -28.92
N LEU A 205 -40.97 45.79 -29.83
CA LEU A 205 -41.44 46.55 -31.00
C LEU A 205 -42.15 47.83 -30.58
N LYS A 206 -43.05 47.76 -29.59
CA LYS A 206 -43.68 48.94 -29.00
C LYS A 206 -42.69 49.92 -28.36
N ALA A 207 -41.59 49.43 -27.78
CA ALA A 207 -40.53 50.29 -27.25
C ALA A 207 -39.77 51.00 -28.39
N PHE A 208 -39.45 50.29 -29.47
CA PHE A 208 -38.87 50.89 -30.69
C PHE A 208 -39.83 51.90 -31.33
N ASP A 209 -41.14 51.62 -31.43
CA ASP A 209 -42.13 52.60 -31.92
C ASP A 209 -42.15 53.87 -31.06
N THR A 210 -41.99 53.74 -29.73
CA THR A 210 -41.87 54.91 -28.82
C THR A 210 -40.51 55.60 -28.90
N GLU A 211 -39.46 54.91 -29.30
CA GLU A 211 -38.12 55.47 -29.49
C GLU A 211 -38.03 56.23 -30.83
N ASP A 212 -38.49 55.63 -31.94
CA ASP A 212 -38.51 56.29 -33.25
C ASP A 212 -39.44 57.51 -33.28
N SER A 213 -40.59 57.46 -32.60
CA SER A 213 -41.46 58.63 -32.44
C SER A 213 -40.89 59.75 -31.54
N THR A 214 -39.90 59.46 -30.69
CA THR A 214 -39.25 60.47 -29.83
C THR A 214 -37.90 60.97 -30.35
N PHE A 215 -37.15 60.15 -31.10
CA PHE A 215 -35.81 60.46 -31.59
C PHE A 215 -35.72 60.64 -33.11
N HIS A 216 -36.62 60.06 -33.92
CA HIS A 216 -36.55 60.08 -35.40
C HIS A 216 -37.89 60.42 -36.10
N PRO A 217 -38.47 61.61 -35.85
CA PRO A 217 -39.80 61.99 -36.37
C PRO A 217 -39.89 62.09 -37.90
N GLU A 218 -38.78 62.18 -38.64
CA GLU A 218 -38.79 62.15 -40.11
C GLU A 218 -38.95 60.75 -40.71
N GLN A 219 -38.69 59.68 -39.93
CA GLN A 219 -38.82 58.29 -40.37
C GLN A 219 -40.07 57.59 -39.79
N PHE A 220 -40.65 58.17 -38.72
CA PHE A 220 -41.83 57.65 -38.06
C PHE A 220 -43.12 57.87 -38.87
N ASP A 221 -43.49 56.88 -39.69
CA ASP A 221 -44.70 56.89 -40.50
C ASP A 221 -45.93 56.53 -39.66
N GLN A 222 -46.44 57.52 -38.93
CA GLN A 222 -47.53 57.36 -37.97
C GLN A 222 -48.80 56.74 -38.57
N GLN A 223 -49.09 56.98 -39.86
CA GLN A 223 -50.23 56.36 -40.55
C GLN A 223 -50.06 54.83 -40.70
N LYS A 224 -48.83 54.33 -40.86
CA LYS A 224 -48.57 52.88 -40.85
C LYS A 224 -48.73 52.31 -39.45
N THR A 225 -48.23 52.99 -38.42
CA THR A 225 -48.37 52.54 -37.02
C THR A 225 -49.83 52.47 -36.61
N ASP A 226 -50.62 53.51 -36.91
CA ASP A 226 -52.06 53.53 -36.64
C ASP A 226 -52.79 52.44 -37.43
N ARG A 227 -52.45 52.24 -38.71
CA ARG A 227 -53.04 51.17 -39.54
C ARG A 227 -52.67 49.77 -39.06
N ILE A 228 -51.46 49.58 -38.52
CA ILE A 228 -51.06 48.32 -37.88
C ILE A 228 -51.88 48.09 -36.61
N GLN A 229 -52.09 49.11 -35.77
CA GLN A 229 -52.95 49.01 -34.58
C GLN A 229 -54.40 48.67 -34.93
N GLU A 230 -54.99 49.27 -35.98
CA GLU A 230 -56.32 48.90 -36.50
C GLU A 230 -56.37 47.42 -36.92
N LEU A 231 -55.35 46.94 -37.64
CA LEU A 231 -55.27 45.56 -38.11
C LEU A 231 -55.05 44.57 -36.95
N GLU A 232 -54.24 44.91 -35.95
CA GLU A 232 -54.09 44.10 -34.73
C GLU A 232 -55.39 44.03 -33.94
N ALA A 233 -56.10 45.17 -33.78
CA ALA A 233 -57.41 45.20 -33.12
C ALA A 233 -58.45 44.35 -33.85
N LEU A 234 -58.46 44.37 -35.19
CA LEU A 234 -59.34 43.53 -36.00
C LEU A 234 -58.96 42.04 -35.91
N VAL A 235 -57.67 41.71 -35.88
CA VAL A 235 -57.20 40.31 -35.68
C VAL A 235 -57.56 39.80 -34.29
N ASP A 236 -57.46 40.62 -33.25
CA ASP A 236 -57.85 40.22 -31.89
C ASP A 236 -59.38 40.16 -31.73
N GLN A 237 -60.16 40.97 -32.47
CA GLN A 237 -61.61 40.79 -32.61
C GLN A 237 -61.95 39.45 -33.28
N TYR A 238 -61.34 39.12 -34.42
CA TYR A 238 -61.56 37.82 -35.08
C TYR A 238 -61.08 36.62 -34.23
N ARG A 239 -60.06 36.79 -33.38
CA ARG A 239 -59.66 35.76 -32.41
C ARG A 239 -60.68 35.60 -31.29
N ALA A 240 -61.25 36.70 -30.78
CA ALA A 240 -62.31 36.67 -29.80
C ALA A 240 -63.58 36.01 -30.37
N GLU A 241 -63.97 36.39 -31.59
CA GLU A 241 -65.08 35.78 -32.32
C GLU A 241 -64.82 34.29 -32.60
N ALA A 242 -63.63 33.89 -33.05
CA ALA A 242 -63.29 32.48 -33.23
C ALA A 242 -63.28 31.69 -31.92
N ALA A 243 -62.82 32.27 -30.81
CA ALA A 243 -62.88 31.64 -29.49
C ALA A 243 -64.32 31.52 -28.97
N GLN A 244 -65.15 32.53 -29.21
CA GLN A 244 -66.58 32.52 -28.90
C GLN A 244 -67.32 31.49 -29.75
N LEU A 245 -67.10 31.47 -31.07
CA LEU A 245 -67.64 30.45 -31.97
C LEU A 245 -67.17 29.03 -31.60
N HIS A 246 -65.94 28.85 -31.11
CA HIS A 246 -65.51 27.55 -30.57
C HIS A 246 -66.19 27.18 -29.25
N SER A 247 -66.47 28.15 -28.38
CA SER A 247 -67.29 27.95 -27.17
C SER A 247 -68.75 27.62 -27.53
N ASP A 248 -69.31 28.32 -28.51
CA ASP A 248 -70.68 28.15 -28.99
C ASP A 248 -70.82 26.83 -29.75
N LEU A 249 -69.82 26.44 -30.56
CA LEU A 249 -69.75 25.11 -31.17
C LEU A 249 -69.56 24.01 -30.11
N SER A 250 -68.72 24.20 -29.10
CA SER A 250 -68.55 23.20 -28.03
C SER A 250 -69.81 23.03 -27.18
N THR A 251 -70.53 24.12 -26.90
CA THR A 251 -71.84 24.06 -26.21
C THR A 251 -72.94 23.55 -27.12
N GLN A 252 -72.90 23.80 -28.43
CA GLN A 252 -73.81 23.18 -29.42
C GLN A 252 -73.50 21.70 -29.64
N GLU A 253 -72.25 21.26 -29.61
CA GLU A 253 -71.85 19.84 -29.64
C GLU A 253 -72.30 19.15 -28.35
N ALA A 254 -72.14 19.79 -27.19
CA ALA A 254 -72.68 19.29 -25.92
C ALA A 254 -74.23 19.24 -25.92
N ALA A 255 -74.90 20.24 -26.50
CA ALA A 255 -76.35 20.29 -26.64
C ALA A 255 -76.88 19.31 -27.70
N ALA A 256 -76.13 19.07 -28.78
CA ALA A 256 -76.44 18.07 -29.81
C ALA A 256 -76.21 16.65 -29.28
N ALA A 257 -75.15 16.44 -28.49
CA ALA A 257 -74.94 15.21 -27.73
C ALA A 257 -76.11 14.96 -26.76
N ALA A 258 -76.53 15.98 -25.99
CA ALA A 258 -77.69 15.89 -25.10
C ALA A 258 -79.01 15.66 -25.85
N ALA A 259 -79.24 16.33 -26.98
CA ALA A 259 -80.44 16.13 -27.81
C ALA A 259 -80.45 14.73 -28.46
N SER A 260 -79.29 14.22 -28.89
CA SER A 260 -79.12 12.85 -29.40
C SER A 260 -79.34 11.79 -28.31
N ALA A 261 -79.19 12.14 -27.03
CA ALA A 261 -79.54 11.28 -25.90
C ALA A 261 -81.03 11.28 -25.55
N SER A 262 -81.83 12.25 -26.01
CA SER A 262 -83.29 12.31 -25.80
C SER A 262 -84.15 11.77 -26.95
N ALA A 263 -83.54 11.46 -28.10
CA ALA A 263 -84.22 10.83 -29.23
C ALA A 263 -84.06 9.30 -29.18
N ALA A 264 -85.10 8.58 -28.75
CA ALA A 264 -85.08 7.12 -28.69
C ALA A 264 -84.81 6.50 -30.09
N PRO A 265 -83.79 5.65 -30.26
CA PRO A 265 -83.43 5.12 -31.58
C PRO A 265 -84.37 3.99 -32.01
N THR A 266 -85.04 4.17 -33.15
CA THR A 266 -85.60 3.05 -33.90
C THR A 266 -84.46 2.32 -34.64
N PRO A 267 -84.44 0.97 -34.65
CA PRO A 267 -83.34 0.23 -35.27
C PRO A 267 -83.46 0.26 -36.80
N ARG A 268 -82.44 0.77 -37.49
CA ARG A 268 -82.31 0.68 -38.95
C ARG A 268 -81.18 -0.27 -39.34
N ALA A 269 -81.45 -1.14 -40.30
CA ALA A 269 -80.72 -2.39 -40.51
C ALA A 269 -79.31 -2.22 -41.08
N GLY A 270 -78.41 -3.13 -40.66
CA GLY A 270 -76.99 -3.10 -41.00
C GLY A 270 -76.60 -3.62 -42.39
N THR A 271 -75.28 -3.61 -42.61
CA THR A 271 -74.61 -4.20 -43.78
C THR A 271 -73.43 -5.05 -43.28
N LYS A 272 -73.35 -6.31 -43.71
CA LYS A 272 -72.37 -7.29 -43.20
C LYS A 272 -70.96 -7.07 -43.76
N ARG A 273 -69.93 -7.44 -42.97
CA ARG A 273 -68.71 -8.07 -43.49
C ARG A 273 -68.36 -9.28 -42.61
N ALA A 274 -67.84 -10.35 -43.22
CA ALA A 274 -67.83 -11.69 -42.65
C ALA A 274 -66.54 -12.02 -41.86
N ARG A 275 -66.67 -12.90 -40.86
CA ARG A 275 -65.55 -13.63 -40.25
C ARG A 275 -65.02 -14.69 -41.23
N ARG A 276 -63.72 -14.96 -41.15
CA ARG A 276 -63.10 -16.25 -41.44
C ARG A 276 -62.12 -16.56 -40.31
N SER A 277 -62.05 -17.82 -39.95
CA SER A 277 -61.16 -18.45 -38.98
C SER A 277 -60.30 -19.48 -39.72
N ASP A 278 -59.09 -19.73 -39.23
CA ASP A 278 -58.45 -21.04 -38.96
C ASP A 278 -58.41 -22.06 -40.14
N ASP A 279 -57.32 -22.77 -40.48
CA ASP A 279 -56.08 -23.10 -39.74
C ASP A 279 -54.88 -23.29 -40.71
N ASP A 280 -53.68 -23.31 -40.10
CA ASP A 280 -52.46 -24.09 -40.40
C ASP A 280 -51.61 -23.98 -41.70
N ASP A 281 -50.31 -24.06 -41.42
CA ASP A 281 -49.16 -24.60 -42.15
C ASP A 281 -48.41 -23.83 -43.27
N ASP A 282 -47.09 -24.10 -43.21
CA ASP A 282 -45.97 -23.85 -44.12
C ASP A 282 -45.43 -22.41 -44.34
N ASP A 283 -44.23 -22.21 -43.76
CA ASP A 283 -43.25 -21.19 -44.13
C ASP A 283 -42.81 -21.35 -45.61
N GLU A 284 -42.82 -20.26 -46.41
CA GLU A 284 -41.81 -19.91 -47.43
C GLU A 284 -42.30 -18.70 -48.26
N ASP A 285 -41.60 -17.55 -48.18
CA ASP A 285 -41.47 -16.54 -49.28
C ASP A 285 -40.58 -15.33 -48.89
N GLU A 286 -39.34 -15.57 -48.44
CA GLU A 286 -38.26 -14.56 -48.51
C GLU A 286 -37.42 -14.75 -49.79
N ASP A 287 -38.00 -14.58 -50.99
CA ASP A 287 -37.17 -14.26 -52.18
C ASP A 287 -37.89 -13.42 -53.26
N SER A 288 -37.66 -12.10 -53.20
CA SER A 288 -37.82 -11.21 -54.36
C SER A 288 -36.48 -10.56 -54.73
N GLY A 289 -35.42 -11.38 -54.73
CA GLY A 289 -34.03 -10.92 -54.74
C GLY A 289 -33.11 -11.58 -55.76
N GLN A 290 -33.58 -12.11 -56.91
CA GLN A 290 -32.67 -12.56 -57.99
C GLN A 290 -33.28 -12.58 -59.41
N SER A 291 -32.80 -11.67 -60.27
CA SER A 291 -32.77 -11.89 -61.73
C SER A 291 -31.38 -12.32 -62.16
N ALA A 292 -31.29 -13.51 -62.76
CA ALA A 292 -30.03 -14.22 -62.95
C ALA A 292 -29.27 -13.87 -64.24
N ARG A 293 -27.93 -14.03 -64.17
CA ARG A 293 -27.02 -14.69 -65.16
C ARG A 293 -25.60 -14.60 -64.57
N LYS A 294 -24.98 -15.62 -63.99
CA LYS A 294 -24.72 -17.03 -64.39
C LYS A 294 -23.82 -17.19 -65.62
N THR A 295 -22.52 -17.32 -65.37
CA THR A 295 -21.62 -18.44 -65.80
C THR A 295 -20.27 -18.22 -65.11
N ARG A 296 -19.86 -19.08 -64.16
CA ARG A 296 -19.11 -20.36 -64.29
C ARG A 296 -17.61 -20.18 -64.64
N GLY A 297 -16.75 -20.73 -63.79
CA GLY A 297 -15.31 -20.89 -64.04
C GLY A 297 -14.44 -20.52 -62.83
N ASP A 298 -14.24 -21.49 -61.92
CA ASP A 298 -13.02 -21.81 -61.16
C ASP A 298 -11.97 -20.69 -60.92
N GLY A 299 -11.47 -20.39 -59.71
CA GLY A 299 -11.48 -21.11 -58.45
C GLY A 299 -10.07 -21.19 -57.85
N ALA A 300 -9.73 -20.34 -56.86
CA ALA A 300 -8.61 -20.51 -55.90
C ALA A 300 -8.52 -19.35 -54.86
N GLY A 301 -8.07 -19.65 -53.63
CA GLY A 301 -7.39 -18.72 -52.71
C GLY A 301 -8.15 -17.47 -52.24
N ARG A 302 -9.11 -17.53 -51.31
CA ARG A 302 -8.94 -17.46 -49.83
C ARG A 302 -8.02 -16.34 -49.28
N GLY A 303 -8.56 -15.58 -48.30
CA GLY A 303 -7.78 -14.80 -47.32
C GLY A 303 -7.59 -13.31 -47.64
N ALA A 304 -8.64 -12.48 -47.61
CA ALA A 304 -9.09 -11.78 -46.39
C ALA A 304 -7.97 -10.93 -45.75
N ARG A 305 -7.97 -9.59 -45.96
CA ARG A 305 -8.67 -8.56 -45.13
C ARG A 305 -7.98 -8.35 -43.78
N THR A 306 -7.72 -7.13 -43.27
CA THR A 306 -8.23 -5.79 -43.62
C THR A 306 -7.23 -4.68 -43.32
N ALA A 307 -7.49 -3.52 -43.95
CA ALA A 307 -7.27 -2.16 -43.45
C ALA A 307 -7.43 -1.98 -41.92
N GLY A 308 -6.88 -0.94 -41.27
CA GLY A 308 -6.17 0.22 -41.81
C GLY A 308 -6.79 1.54 -41.31
N ARG A 309 -5.96 2.39 -40.68
CA ARG A 309 -6.28 3.68 -40.00
C ARG A 309 -7.14 3.56 -38.73
N GLY A 310 -6.87 4.31 -37.66
CA GLY A 310 -5.72 5.19 -37.37
C GLY A 310 -6.01 6.23 -36.28
N ALA A 311 -4.95 6.88 -35.77
CA ALA A 311 -4.95 8.05 -34.85
C ALA A 311 -5.56 7.82 -33.43
N ALA A 312 -5.09 8.45 -32.34
CA ALA A 312 -3.89 9.27 -32.08
C ALA A 312 -3.69 9.43 -30.55
N GLY A 313 -2.50 9.90 -30.12
CA GLY A 313 -2.35 10.72 -28.90
C GLY A 313 -1.49 10.17 -27.75
N GLY A 314 -0.47 10.95 -27.36
CA GLY A 314 0.27 10.84 -26.08
C GLY A 314 1.39 9.81 -26.02
N GLU A 315 2.52 10.02 -25.34
CA GLU A 315 3.07 11.23 -24.69
C GLU A 315 4.61 11.18 -24.60
N ARG A 316 5.23 12.36 -24.48
CA ARG A 316 6.47 12.68 -23.73
C ARG A 316 7.64 11.67 -23.74
N ALA A 317 8.71 12.04 -24.45
CA ALA A 317 10.07 11.61 -24.12
C ALA A 317 10.76 12.64 -23.19
N CYS A 318 11.55 12.16 -22.24
CA CYS A 318 12.66 12.90 -21.61
C CYS A 318 13.89 11.99 -21.63
N ALA A 319 15.06 12.57 -21.94
CA ALA A 319 16.19 11.82 -22.48
C ALA A 319 17.06 11.15 -21.40
N GLY A 320 17.51 9.92 -21.70
CA GLY A 320 18.74 9.34 -21.14
C GLY A 320 19.84 9.41 -22.18
N VAL A 321 20.97 10.07 -21.87
CA VAL A 321 22.13 10.18 -22.77
C VAL A 321 22.93 8.88 -22.71
N ALA A 322 23.21 8.30 -23.88
CA ALA A 322 24.07 7.13 -24.03
C ALA A 322 25.51 7.53 -24.39
N VAL A 323 26.49 6.79 -23.87
CA VAL A 323 27.88 6.79 -24.35
C VAL A 323 28.23 5.37 -24.77
N LYS A 324 28.76 5.22 -25.99
CA LYS A 324 29.19 3.92 -26.55
C LYS A 324 30.66 3.62 -26.19
N PRO A 325 31.07 2.33 -26.16
CA PRO A 325 32.48 1.93 -26.19
C PRO A 325 33.00 1.77 -27.62
N ASP A 326 34.32 1.86 -27.81
CA ASP A 326 35.02 1.59 -29.07
C ASP A 326 36.23 0.66 -28.89
N GLY A 327 36.42 -0.24 -29.87
CA GLY A 327 37.68 -0.84 -30.37
C GLY A 327 38.80 -1.36 -29.44
N GLY A 328 39.22 -2.62 -29.64
CA GLY A 328 40.51 -3.18 -29.17
C GLY A 328 41.71 -2.80 -30.07
N PRO A 329 42.70 -3.70 -30.38
CA PRO A 329 42.87 -5.10 -29.96
C PRO A 329 44.35 -5.57 -29.69
N ARG A 330 44.52 -6.90 -29.49
CA ARG A 330 45.75 -7.74 -29.64
C ARG A 330 46.87 -7.67 -28.58
N GLY A 331 47.22 -8.84 -28.06
CA GLY A 331 48.51 -9.15 -27.41
C GLY A 331 48.66 -10.65 -27.18
N ARG A 332 49.40 -11.36 -28.06
CA ARG A 332 49.75 -12.78 -27.87
C ARG A 332 50.97 -12.89 -26.94
N GLN A 333 50.98 -13.88 -26.05
CA GLN A 333 52.21 -14.63 -25.77
C GLN A 333 51.91 -16.04 -25.28
N ALA A 334 52.80 -16.96 -25.62
CA ALA A 334 52.73 -18.37 -25.26
C ALA A 334 53.98 -18.76 -24.46
N GLY A 335 53.83 -19.77 -23.62
CA GLY A 335 54.88 -20.41 -22.81
C GLY A 335 54.20 -21.56 -22.07
N ASP A 336 54.15 -22.77 -22.62
CA ASP A 336 55.21 -23.78 -22.79
C ASP A 336 55.25 -24.77 -21.61
N ALA A 337 55.85 -25.94 -21.83
CA ALA A 337 55.33 -27.22 -21.35
C ALA A 337 55.86 -27.73 -20.00
N GLY A 338 55.22 -28.80 -19.51
CA GLY A 338 55.92 -29.88 -18.82
C GLY A 338 55.27 -30.40 -17.54
N GLY A 339 54.99 -31.71 -17.47
CA GLY A 339 54.63 -32.38 -16.21
C GLY A 339 53.66 -33.55 -16.37
N ALA A 340 54.18 -34.74 -16.68
CA ALA A 340 53.38 -35.96 -16.77
C ALA A 340 53.28 -36.69 -15.43
N ALA A 341 52.13 -37.31 -15.14
CA ALA A 341 52.02 -38.52 -14.33
C ALA A 341 50.72 -39.27 -14.71
N ALA A 342 50.77 -40.60 -14.73
CA ALA A 342 49.66 -41.47 -15.12
C ALA A 342 49.35 -42.49 -14.02
N GLY A 343 48.18 -43.14 -14.13
CA GLY A 343 47.73 -44.21 -13.24
C GLY A 343 46.59 -43.78 -12.31
N GLU A 344 45.54 -44.59 -12.08
CA GLU A 344 45.21 -45.88 -12.68
C GLU A 344 43.70 -46.15 -12.58
N ARG A 345 43.13 -46.94 -13.48
CA ARG A 345 41.70 -47.30 -13.47
C ARG A 345 41.49 -48.61 -12.72
N ARG A 346 40.47 -48.70 -11.87
CA ARG A 346 39.78 -49.98 -11.61
C ARG A 346 38.30 -49.78 -11.29
N ALA A 347 37.49 -50.77 -11.64
CA ALA A 347 36.04 -50.64 -11.75
C ALA A 347 35.28 -51.76 -11.02
N ALA A 348 34.02 -51.45 -10.68
CA ALA A 348 32.82 -52.30 -10.63
C ALA A 348 32.75 -53.55 -9.72
N GLY A 349 31.55 -53.75 -9.14
CA GLY A 349 31.10 -54.93 -8.37
C GLY A 349 30.35 -54.50 -7.10
N ALA A 350 29.03 -54.30 -7.07
CA ALA A 350 27.88 -55.23 -7.19
C ALA A 350 27.34 -55.74 -5.82
N HIS A 351 26.00 -55.66 -5.66
CA HIS A 351 25.15 -56.14 -4.53
C HIS A 351 25.13 -57.70 -4.37
N PRO A 352 24.48 -58.34 -3.34
CA PRO A 352 23.51 -57.87 -2.31
C PRO A 352 23.89 -58.28 -0.84
N GLY A 353 23.08 -58.14 0.23
CA GLY A 353 21.79 -57.44 0.45
C GLY A 353 20.62 -58.30 1.03
N GLY A 354 20.19 -58.08 2.29
CA GLY A 354 18.96 -58.67 2.89
C GLY A 354 18.91 -58.79 4.43
N GLY A 355 17.77 -58.41 5.05
CA GLY A 355 17.34 -58.73 6.44
C GLY A 355 18.05 -57.99 7.61
N GLY A 356 17.42 -57.70 8.75
CA GLY A 356 16.02 -57.87 9.18
C GLY A 356 15.88 -58.06 10.71
N THR A 357 14.88 -57.41 11.31
CA THR A 357 14.28 -57.64 12.66
C THR A 357 14.85 -56.97 13.95
N GLN A 358 14.00 -56.10 14.51
CA GLN A 358 13.50 -56.03 15.91
C GLN A 358 14.40 -55.59 17.10
N GLY A 359 13.88 -54.62 17.89
CA GLY A 359 14.30 -54.29 19.27
C GLY A 359 13.61 -55.20 20.32
N PRO A 360 13.37 -54.79 21.60
CA PRO A 360 13.03 -53.43 22.07
C PRO A 360 13.65 -53.00 23.45
N GLY A 361 13.29 -51.81 23.97
CA GLY A 361 13.44 -51.46 25.41
C GLY A 361 13.50 -49.96 25.78
N SER A 362 12.61 -49.52 26.68
CA SER A 362 12.48 -48.18 27.33
C SER A 362 13.80 -47.45 27.70
N GLY A 363 13.94 -46.11 27.75
CA GLY A 363 13.01 -45.02 28.11
C GLY A 363 13.34 -44.47 29.53
N PRO A 364 12.90 -43.26 30.00
CA PRO A 364 12.28 -42.12 29.34
C PRO A 364 13.00 -40.76 29.61
N GLY A 365 12.58 -39.68 28.93
CA GLY A 365 13.01 -38.30 29.25
C GLY A 365 12.31 -37.26 28.37
N ALA A 366 11.35 -36.51 28.91
CA ALA A 366 10.43 -35.68 28.13
C ALA A 366 10.62 -34.17 28.36
N THR A 367 10.61 -33.39 27.28
CA THR A 367 10.43 -31.93 27.34
C THR A 367 9.45 -31.48 26.24
N LYS A 368 8.48 -30.64 26.60
CA LYS A 368 7.28 -30.35 25.79
C LYS A 368 7.54 -29.35 24.65
N LEU A 369 7.29 -29.77 23.40
CA LEU A 369 6.82 -28.84 22.36
C LEU A 369 5.36 -28.45 22.63
N ARG A 370 5.05 -27.15 22.64
CA ARG A 370 3.68 -26.64 22.79
C ARG A 370 3.01 -26.49 21.42
N HIS A 371 2.12 -27.43 21.09
CA HIS A 371 1.13 -27.22 20.03
C HIS A 371 0.12 -26.14 20.44
N ARG A 372 -0.28 -25.28 19.49
CA ARG A 372 -1.44 -24.38 19.65
C ARG A 372 -2.71 -25.22 19.77
N PRO A 373 -3.61 -24.96 20.75
CA PRO A 373 -4.91 -25.63 20.79
C PRO A 373 -5.81 -25.11 19.66
N ALA A 374 -6.59 -26.02 19.07
CA ALA A 374 -7.69 -25.67 18.20
C ALA A 374 -8.81 -24.98 19.02
N VAL A 375 -9.35 -23.88 18.50
CA VAL A 375 -10.49 -23.20 19.13
C VAL A 375 -11.77 -23.95 18.73
N GLY A 376 -12.47 -24.49 19.71
CA GLY A 376 -13.70 -25.24 19.50
C GLY A 376 -14.85 -24.38 18.98
N VAL A 377 -15.65 -24.95 18.09
CA VAL A 377 -16.92 -24.38 17.64
C VAL A 377 -17.98 -24.62 18.73
N GLY A 378 -18.52 -23.55 19.30
CA GLY A 378 -19.69 -23.57 20.18
C GLY A 378 -20.60 -22.41 19.80
N GLY A 379 -21.82 -22.71 19.34
CA GLY A 379 -22.74 -21.72 18.76
C GLY A 379 -23.68 -21.06 19.79
N GLY A 380 -24.37 -19.99 19.38
CA GLY A 380 -25.36 -19.31 20.23
C GLY A 380 -25.87 -17.97 19.70
N ALA A 381 -26.66 -18.02 18.62
CA ALA A 381 -27.66 -17.03 18.16
C ALA A 381 -27.52 -15.51 18.51
N ALA A 382 -27.43 -14.66 17.46
CA ALA A 382 -28.28 -13.47 17.32
C ALA A 382 -28.21 -12.86 15.90
N ARG A 383 -29.37 -12.76 15.24
CA ARG A 383 -29.82 -11.80 14.19
C ARG A 383 -28.87 -11.41 13.03
N GLY A 384 -29.39 -11.50 11.81
CA GLY A 384 -28.71 -11.07 10.58
C GLY A 384 -28.72 -9.55 10.32
N GLY A 385 -28.12 -9.14 9.21
CA GLY A 385 -28.14 -7.75 8.72
C GLY A 385 -26.94 -6.89 9.11
N GLY A 386 -25.69 -7.38 9.00
CA GLY A 386 -24.51 -6.55 9.31
C GLY A 386 -23.12 -7.11 8.96
N GLY A 387 -23.02 -8.20 8.20
CA GLY A 387 -21.76 -8.94 7.99
C GLY A 387 -20.61 -8.09 7.41
N ALA A 388 -20.81 -7.51 6.23
CA ALA A 388 -19.74 -6.81 5.51
C ALA A 388 -19.14 -5.60 6.27
N ALA A 389 -20.00 -4.77 6.88
CA ALA A 389 -19.54 -3.64 7.68
C ALA A 389 -18.84 -4.10 8.98
N GLY A 390 -19.42 -5.09 9.67
CA GLY A 390 -18.86 -5.64 10.90
C GLY A 390 -17.49 -6.27 10.68
N ASP A 391 -17.28 -6.96 9.55
CA ASP A 391 -16.00 -7.59 9.23
C ASP A 391 -14.94 -6.56 8.79
N GLY A 392 -15.31 -5.51 8.06
CA GLY A 392 -14.44 -4.36 7.78
C GLY A 392 -13.96 -3.64 9.04
N HIS A 393 -14.83 -3.45 10.04
CA HIS A 393 -14.42 -2.89 11.34
C HIS A 393 -13.49 -3.83 12.12
N LYS A 394 -13.67 -5.16 12.04
CA LYS A 394 -12.78 -6.15 12.66
C LYS A 394 -11.40 -6.19 12.00
N THR A 395 -11.32 -6.15 10.67
CA THR A 395 -10.03 -6.13 9.96
C THR A 395 -9.28 -4.82 10.19
N ALA A 396 -9.96 -3.67 10.13
CA ALA A 396 -9.37 -2.38 10.47
C ALA A 396 -8.86 -2.31 11.92
N ARG A 397 -9.58 -2.92 12.87
CA ARG A 397 -9.13 -3.04 14.26
C ARG A 397 -7.88 -3.92 14.39
N ARG A 398 -7.89 -5.12 13.80
CA ARG A 398 -6.73 -6.03 13.80
C ARG A 398 -5.50 -5.40 13.15
N LEU A 399 -5.68 -4.64 12.06
CA LEU A 399 -4.58 -3.92 11.41
C LEU A 399 -3.99 -2.84 12.32
N LYS A 400 -4.82 -2.09 13.05
CA LYS A 400 -4.35 -1.13 14.07
C LYS A 400 -3.61 -1.82 15.22
N GLU A 401 -4.11 -2.96 15.70
CA GLU A 401 -3.47 -3.75 16.75
C GLU A 401 -2.10 -4.29 16.31
N VAL A 402 -1.99 -4.86 15.10
CA VAL A 402 -0.73 -5.35 14.51
C VAL A 402 0.25 -4.20 14.24
N TRP A 403 -0.23 -3.07 13.72
CA TRP A 403 0.61 -1.89 13.49
C TRP A 403 1.12 -1.28 14.79
N ALA A 404 0.29 -1.22 15.84
CA ALA A 404 0.69 -0.75 17.15
C ALA A 404 1.74 -1.66 17.79
N ALA A 405 1.54 -2.99 17.74
CA ALA A 405 2.51 -3.97 18.23
C ALA A 405 3.87 -3.84 17.51
N LYS A 406 3.86 -3.85 16.17
CA LYS A 406 5.09 -3.72 15.39
C LYS A 406 5.78 -2.35 15.55
N SER A 407 5.01 -1.29 15.80
CA SER A 407 5.55 0.04 16.11
C SER A 407 6.14 0.10 17.52
N ALA A 408 5.65 -0.71 18.46
CA ALA A 408 6.26 -0.86 19.78
C ALA A 408 7.59 -1.63 19.70
N GLU A 409 7.61 -2.77 19.01
CA GLU A 409 8.83 -3.55 18.73
C GLU A 409 9.92 -2.67 18.08
N PHE A 410 9.56 -1.83 17.11
CA PHE A 410 10.48 -0.89 16.49
C PHE A 410 11.04 0.15 17.47
N LYS A 411 10.20 0.72 18.34
CA LYS A 411 10.64 1.69 19.35
C LYS A 411 11.58 1.07 20.37
N GLU A 412 11.26 -0.12 20.85
CA GLU A 412 12.10 -0.88 21.79
C GLU A 412 13.46 -1.22 21.17
N ALA A 413 13.49 -1.60 19.88
CA ALA A 413 14.73 -1.81 19.15
C ALA A 413 15.58 -0.53 19.01
N VAL A 414 14.95 0.62 18.72
CA VAL A 414 15.64 1.92 18.65
C VAL A 414 16.17 2.35 20.02
N GLU A 415 15.39 2.16 21.08
CA GLU A 415 15.77 2.46 22.45
C GLU A 415 16.97 1.62 22.90
N SER A 416 16.92 0.30 22.65
CA SER A 416 17.97 -0.66 23.00
C SER A 416 19.25 -0.51 22.16
N THR A 417 19.14 -0.10 20.89
CA THR A 417 20.30 -0.02 19.98
C THR A 417 20.97 1.35 19.96
N LEU A 418 20.17 2.43 20.04
CA LEU A 418 20.64 3.81 19.90
C LEU A 418 20.53 4.63 21.19
N GLY A 419 19.92 4.11 22.26
CA GLY A 419 19.78 4.84 23.53
C GLY A 419 18.76 5.99 23.49
N TRP A 420 17.79 5.94 22.57
CA TRP A 420 16.77 6.99 22.40
C TRP A 420 15.34 6.43 22.43
N HIS A 421 14.52 6.93 23.35
CA HIS A 421 13.09 6.65 23.40
C HIS A 421 12.33 7.51 22.37
N VAL A 422 11.47 6.90 21.54
CA VAL A 422 10.80 7.59 20.41
C VAL A 422 9.28 7.59 20.55
N ALA A 423 8.70 8.80 20.63
CA ALA A 423 7.26 9.04 20.70
C ALA A 423 6.75 9.83 19.49
N PHE A 424 5.89 9.19 18.68
CA PHE A 424 5.20 9.83 17.56
C PHE A 424 4.00 10.65 18.04
N ILE A 425 3.95 11.92 17.67
CA ILE A 425 2.87 12.87 17.98
C ILE A 425 1.92 12.93 16.75
N PRO A 426 0.58 13.03 16.91
CA PRO A 426 -0.40 12.98 15.82
C PRO A 426 -0.40 14.17 14.83
N ASN A 427 0.72 14.85 14.65
CA ASN A 427 0.94 15.99 13.75
C ASN A 427 2.23 15.85 12.92
N GLY A 428 2.64 14.61 12.62
CA GLY A 428 3.87 14.33 11.85
C GLY A 428 5.18 14.54 12.62
N LYS A 429 5.11 14.87 13.92
CA LYS A 429 6.30 15.16 14.74
C LYS A 429 6.74 13.96 15.56
N MET A 430 8.04 13.83 15.69
CA MET A 430 8.69 12.79 16.47
C MET A 430 9.37 13.44 17.68
N ARG A 431 8.90 13.13 18.89
CA ARG A 431 9.62 13.43 20.12
C ARG A 431 10.62 12.30 20.37
N VAL A 432 11.83 12.67 20.74
CA VAL A 432 12.93 11.77 21.06
C VAL A 432 13.50 12.19 22.41
N GLU A 433 13.76 11.23 23.29
CA GLU A 433 14.26 11.45 24.66
C GLU A 433 15.41 10.47 24.94
N SER A 434 16.47 10.93 25.62
CA SER A 434 17.66 10.11 25.86
C SER A 434 17.43 9.13 27.00
N VAL A 435 17.73 7.85 26.81
CA VAL A 435 17.69 6.82 27.87
C VAL A 435 18.68 7.15 29.00
N TYR A 436 19.83 7.75 28.64
CA TYR A 436 20.88 8.12 29.60
C TYR A 436 20.62 9.46 30.31
N HIS A 437 19.65 10.25 29.82
CA HIS A 437 19.28 11.56 30.38
C HIS A 437 17.76 11.76 30.33
N ALA A 438 17.04 10.88 31.04
CA ALA A 438 15.58 10.93 31.15
C ALA A 438 15.10 12.21 31.87
N SER A 439 13.96 12.75 31.45
CA SER A 439 13.35 13.89 32.11
C SER A 439 12.87 13.55 33.53
N GLN A 440 13.18 14.42 34.49
CA GLN A 440 12.81 14.26 35.91
C GLN A 440 11.34 14.65 36.18
N THR A 441 10.68 15.26 35.20
CA THR A 441 9.30 15.75 35.26
C THR A 441 8.51 15.25 34.06
N ASP A 442 7.22 14.94 34.26
CA ASP A 442 6.26 14.49 33.23
C ASP A 442 6.01 15.56 32.11
N ALA A 443 6.68 16.71 32.19
CA ALA A 443 6.69 17.76 31.18
C ALA A 443 7.65 17.48 30.00
N HIS A 444 8.44 16.39 30.03
CA HIS A 444 9.41 16.02 28.98
C HIS A 444 10.40 17.15 28.63
N GLU A 445 10.91 17.83 29.64
CA GLU A 445 11.78 19.00 29.48
C GLU A 445 13.12 18.67 28.78
N ALA A 446 13.59 17.42 28.91
CA ALA A 446 14.80 16.88 28.29
C ALA A 446 14.54 16.16 26.94
N SER A 447 13.46 16.49 26.24
CA SER A 447 13.13 15.89 24.94
C SER A 447 13.51 16.77 23.75
N ILE A 448 13.66 16.18 22.56
CA ILE A 448 13.90 16.86 21.29
C ILE A 448 12.75 16.50 20.34
N VAL A 449 12.10 17.50 19.76
CA VAL A 449 10.97 17.33 18.83
C VAL A 449 11.41 17.66 17.41
N PHE A 450 11.41 16.64 16.56
CA PHE A 450 11.66 16.75 15.12
C PHE A 450 10.33 16.87 14.36
N ASP A 451 10.26 17.82 13.43
CA ASP A 451 9.15 18.05 12.51
C ASP A 451 9.59 17.58 11.12
N GLY A 452 9.16 16.38 10.74
CA GLY A 452 9.62 15.72 9.51
C GLY A 452 9.10 16.37 8.22
N GLU A 453 7.95 17.04 8.29
CA GLU A 453 7.36 17.73 7.13
C GLU A 453 8.06 19.06 6.84
N ARG A 454 8.49 19.76 7.90
CA ARG A 454 9.15 21.08 7.76
C ARG A 454 10.68 21.02 7.86
N GLY A 455 11.25 19.87 8.20
CA GLY A 455 12.67 19.71 8.48
C GLY A 455 13.16 20.52 9.70
N THR A 456 12.27 20.89 10.63
CA THR A 456 12.63 21.74 11.78
C THR A 456 12.79 20.93 13.06
N MET A 457 13.77 21.29 13.88
CA MET A 457 14.00 20.69 15.20
C MET A 457 13.71 21.72 16.30
N LYS A 458 13.11 21.28 17.40
CA LYS A 458 12.86 22.10 18.60
C LYS A 458 13.25 21.33 19.86
N VAL A 459 13.88 22.02 20.80
CA VAL A 459 14.25 21.45 22.11
C VAL A 459 13.11 21.64 23.11
N GLY A 460 12.86 20.63 23.93
CA GLY A 460 11.95 20.62 25.07
C GLY A 460 12.38 21.59 26.17
N GLY A 461 11.45 21.94 27.07
CA GLY A 461 11.65 22.95 28.11
C GLY A 461 11.83 24.39 27.60
N GLY A 462 11.95 24.61 26.28
CA GLY A 462 12.06 25.93 25.65
C GLY A 462 13.48 26.53 25.66
N PRO A 463 13.66 27.74 25.08
CA PRO A 463 14.99 28.29 24.77
C PRO A 463 15.87 28.65 25.98
N ARG A 464 15.35 28.53 27.21
CA ARG A 464 16.07 28.80 28.46
C ARG A 464 16.23 27.56 29.33
N SER A 465 15.78 26.37 28.90
CA SER A 465 15.96 25.16 29.69
C SER A 465 17.45 24.83 29.84
N ALA A 466 17.83 24.24 30.98
CA ALA A 466 19.21 23.83 31.23
C ALA A 466 19.68 22.79 30.19
N PHE A 467 18.74 21.97 29.70
CA PHE A 467 18.96 21.03 28.60
C PHE A 467 19.26 21.74 27.27
N ALA A 468 18.45 22.75 26.88
CA ALA A 468 18.67 23.50 25.65
C ALA A 468 20.00 24.27 25.64
N GLN A 469 20.42 24.83 26.78
CA GLN A 469 21.72 25.50 26.89
C GLN A 469 22.89 24.51 26.77
N ARG A 470 22.78 23.33 27.40
CA ARG A 470 23.81 22.28 27.34
C ARG A 470 24.04 21.78 25.91
N ILE A 471 22.98 21.55 25.15
CA ILE A 471 23.09 20.98 23.81
C ILE A 471 23.30 22.04 22.69
N ASP A 472 23.31 23.35 22.98
CA ASP A 472 23.39 24.39 21.94
C ASP A 472 24.72 24.33 21.15
N ASP A 473 25.85 24.03 21.81
CA ASP A 473 27.14 23.86 21.14
C ASP A 473 27.13 22.64 20.19
N GLN A 474 26.54 21.52 20.63
CA GLN A 474 26.36 20.32 19.79
C GLN A 474 25.39 20.60 18.63
N ILE A 475 24.32 21.37 18.85
CA ILE A 475 23.40 21.81 17.79
C ILE A 475 24.13 22.72 16.78
N ARG A 476 24.95 23.67 17.26
CA ARG A 476 25.72 24.58 16.41
C ARG A 476 26.67 23.80 15.52
N PHE A 477 27.49 22.92 16.08
CA PHE A 477 28.46 22.15 15.31
C PHE A 477 27.79 21.11 14.40
N TRP A 478 27.00 20.19 14.94
CA TRP A 478 26.48 19.08 14.14
C TRP A 478 25.30 19.45 13.24
N VAL A 479 24.39 20.31 13.71
CA VAL A 479 23.16 20.64 12.96
C VAL A 479 23.33 21.88 12.08
N ARG A 480 23.99 22.95 12.55
CA ARG A 480 24.19 24.16 11.73
C ARG A 480 25.41 24.09 10.82
N GLU A 481 26.55 23.59 11.28
CA GLU A 481 27.79 23.54 10.46
C GLU A 481 27.93 22.25 9.64
N LYS A 482 27.59 21.08 10.21
CA LYS A 482 27.71 19.78 9.51
C LYS A 482 26.41 19.27 8.86
N GLY A 483 25.24 19.79 9.23
CA GLY A 483 23.94 19.31 8.73
C GLY A 483 23.62 17.85 9.05
N CYS A 484 24.26 17.25 10.07
CA CYS A 484 24.22 15.81 10.33
C CYS A 484 23.49 15.50 11.65
N ILE A 485 22.18 15.27 11.57
CA ILE A 485 21.35 14.87 12.73
C ILE A 485 21.78 13.53 13.34
N PRO A 486 22.18 12.48 12.58
CA PRO A 486 22.70 11.25 13.18
C PRO A 486 23.99 11.48 13.99
N GLY A 487 24.90 12.34 13.50
CA GLY A 487 26.13 12.71 14.22
C GLY A 487 25.85 13.51 15.49
N PHE A 488 24.87 14.42 15.44
CA PHE A 488 24.38 15.14 16.62
C PHE A 488 23.85 14.20 17.70
N LEU A 489 22.97 13.27 17.35
CA LEU A 489 22.41 12.31 18.30
C LEU A 489 23.48 11.35 18.85
N ALA A 490 24.42 10.90 18.01
CA ALA A 490 25.54 10.06 18.45
C ALA A 490 26.46 10.79 19.45
N ALA A 491 26.79 12.06 19.20
CA ALA A 491 27.59 12.87 20.11
C ALA A 491 26.90 13.04 21.47
N LEU A 492 25.59 13.36 21.48
CA LEU A 492 24.81 13.46 22.70
C LEU A 492 24.72 12.13 23.47
N THR A 493 24.58 10.99 22.79
CA THR A 493 24.57 9.69 23.49
C THR A 493 25.88 9.39 24.20
N LEU A 494 27.02 9.71 23.59
CA LEU A 494 28.33 9.52 24.23
C LEU A 494 28.49 10.45 25.43
N GLU A 495 28.16 11.74 25.28
CA GLU A 495 28.24 12.73 26.35
C GLU A 495 27.37 12.34 27.57
N PHE A 496 26.11 11.96 27.34
CA PHE A 496 25.21 11.53 28.42
C PHE A 496 25.60 10.16 29.02
N TYR A 497 26.12 9.23 28.23
CA TYR A 497 26.59 7.93 28.74
C TYR A 497 27.83 8.10 29.63
N GLU A 498 28.81 8.92 29.23
CA GLU A 498 30.00 9.22 30.04
C GLU A 498 29.63 9.93 31.34
N GLU A 499 28.70 10.89 31.31
CA GLU A 499 28.17 11.54 32.52
C GLU A 499 27.45 10.53 33.44
N GLN A 500 26.62 9.65 32.89
CA GLN A 500 25.90 8.65 33.69
C GLN A 500 26.85 7.61 34.29
N ALA A 501 27.87 7.17 33.56
CA ALA A 501 28.91 6.27 34.06
C ALA A 501 29.73 6.93 35.18
N ARG A 502 30.10 8.20 35.00
CA ARG A 502 30.83 9.00 36.01
C ARG A 502 30.01 9.25 37.27
N ASN A 503 28.72 9.52 37.14
CA ASN A 503 27.80 9.67 38.27
C ASN A 503 27.54 8.32 38.96
N GLY A 504 27.33 7.24 38.20
CA GLY A 504 27.15 5.89 38.72
C GLY A 504 28.37 5.38 39.51
N SER A 505 29.59 5.68 39.03
CA SER A 505 30.84 5.38 39.74
C SER A 505 30.98 6.10 41.10
N SER A 506 30.20 7.16 41.36
CA SER A 506 30.21 7.87 42.65
C SER A 506 29.27 7.28 43.71
N GLY A 507 28.39 6.34 43.33
CA GLY A 507 27.37 5.73 44.22
C GLY A 507 27.77 4.39 44.85
N GLY A 508 28.95 3.85 44.54
CA GLY A 508 29.39 2.49 44.94
C GLY A 508 29.82 2.33 46.41
N GLY A 509 29.07 2.89 47.36
CA GLY A 509 29.46 2.95 48.79
C GLY A 509 28.32 2.90 49.80
N GLY A 510 27.14 2.39 49.42
CA GLY A 510 25.98 2.25 50.31
C GLY A 510 25.79 0.82 50.84
N LYS A 511 26.06 0.61 52.13
CA LYS A 511 25.71 -0.63 52.85
C LYS A 511 24.18 -0.82 52.84
N PRO A 512 23.62 -2.00 52.53
CA PRO A 512 22.18 -2.20 52.60
C PRO A 512 21.69 -2.10 54.05
N PRO A 513 20.47 -1.56 54.30
CA PRO A 513 19.88 -1.56 55.63
C PRO A 513 19.50 -3.00 56.02
N GLU A 514 19.82 -3.36 57.27
CA GLU A 514 19.24 -4.52 57.94
C GLU A 514 17.84 -4.13 58.42
N ASP A 515 16.79 -4.65 57.76
CA ASP A 515 15.41 -4.48 58.24
C ASP A 515 15.10 -5.52 59.33
N GLU A 516 14.61 -5.04 60.47
CA GLU A 516 14.10 -5.86 61.56
C GLU A 516 12.78 -6.56 61.17
N ARG A 517 12.74 -7.90 61.22
CA ARG A 517 11.64 -8.70 61.80
C ARG A 517 11.93 -10.20 61.85
#